data_AF-A0A918L9Q4-F1
#
_entry.id   AF-A0A918L9Q4-F1
#
_cell.length_a   1.000
_cell.length_b   1.000
_cell.length_c   1.000
_cell.angle_alpha   90.00
_cell.angle_beta   90.00
_cell.angle_gamma   90.00
#
_symmetry.space_group_name_H-M   'P 1'
#
loop_
_entity.id
_entity.type
_entity.pdbx_description
1 polymer ?
#
loop_
_entity_poly.entity_id
_entity_poly.type
_entity_poly.pdbx_seq_one_letter_code
_entity_poly.pdbx_strand_id
1 'polypeptide(L)'
;MNQAALASRLAFYRAVTWGLAVSGDRLTRLTAPPWRADPYRTYADLRSGPAVYRSRAGMAVVSTHEPRWRPTTVIRGLRNLRLQTL
;
A
#
# COMPACT_ATOMS: atom_id res chain seq x y z
N MET A 1 -19.01 10.51 -26.04
CA MET A 1 -18.67 9.37 -25.16
C MET A 1 -19.98 8.75 -24.68
N ASN A 2 -20.21 7.44 -24.89
CA ASN A 2 -21.50 6.79 -24.63
C ASN A 2 -21.70 6.55 -23.11
N GLN A 3 -22.79 7.05 -22.53
CA GLN A 3 -23.11 6.90 -21.11
C GLN A 3 -23.27 5.43 -20.70
N ALA A 4 -23.83 4.58 -21.58
CA ALA A 4 -24.00 3.15 -21.31
C ALA A 4 -22.66 2.42 -21.19
N ALA A 5 -21.71 2.74 -22.08
CA ALA A 5 -20.37 2.16 -22.03
C ALA A 5 -19.62 2.57 -20.77
N LEU A 6 -19.77 3.83 -20.35
CA LEU A 6 -19.18 4.32 -19.10
C LEU A 6 -19.80 3.62 -17.88
N ALA A 7 -21.13 3.50 -17.83
CA ALA A 7 -21.84 2.83 -16.74
C ALA A 7 -21.39 1.36 -16.59
N SER A 8 -21.33 0.62 -17.70
CA SER A 8 -20.84 -0.76 -17.71
C SER A 8 -19.39 -0.87 -17.22
N ARG A 9 -18.53 0.05 -17.64
CA ARG A 9 -17.13 0.06 -17.20
C ARG A 9 -16.99 0.36 -15.70
N LEU A 10 -17.77 1.30 -15.17
CA LEU A 10 -17.78 1.59 -13.73
C LEU A 10 -18.36 0.42 -12.92
N ALA A 11 -19.41 -0.24 -13.42
CA ALA A 11 -19.96 -1.44 -12.79
C ALA A 11 -18.93 -2.56 -12.72
N PHE A 12 -18.19 -2.80 -13.82
CA PHE A 12 -17.09 -3.74 -13.86
C PHE A 12 -16.01 -3.42 -12.83
N TYR A 13 -15.51 -2.17 -12.78
CA TYR A 13 -14.49 -1.79 -11.79
C TYR A 13 -14.97 -1.96 -10.35
N ARG A 14 -16.23 -1.61 -10.06
CA ARG A 14 -16.81 -1.82 -8.72
C ARG A 14 -16.86 -3.30 -8.35
N ALA A 15 -17.26 -4.17 -9.28
CA ALA A 15 -17.29 -5.61 -9.06
C ALA A 15 -15.89 -6.18 -8.81
N VAL A 16 -14.89 -5.76 -9.58
CA VAL A 16 -13.48 -6.17 -9.39
C VAL A 16 -12.95 -5.70 -8.04
N THR A 17 -13.14 -4.42 -7.69
CA THR A 17 -12.72 -3.87 -6.39
C THR A 17 -13.38 -4.61 -5.23
N TRP A 18 -14.67 -4.92 -5.35
CA TRP A 18 -15.39 -5.66 -4.32
C TRP A 18 -14.87 -7.10 -4.18
N GLY A 19 -14.64 -7.80 -5.30
CA GLY A 19 -14.06 -9.16 -5.29
C GLY A 19 -12.68 -9.21 -4.63
N LEU A 20 -11.83 -8.22 -4.89
CA LEU A 20 -10.53 -8.09 -4.22
C LEU A 20 -10.68 -7.85 -2.71
N ALA A 21 -11.63 -6.99 -2.29
CA ALA A 21 -11.88 -6.70 -0.88
C ALA A 21 -12.35 -7.95 -0.12
N VAL A 22 -13.25 -8.73 -0.73
CA VAL A 22 -13.71 -10.03 -0.20
C VAL A 22 -12.55 -11.01 -0.08
N SER A 23 -11.65 -11.05 -1.08
CA SER A 23 -10.46 -11.91 -1.07
C SER A 23 -9.44 -11.58 0.02
N GLY A 24 -9.59 -10.46 0.72
CA GLY A 24 -8.72 -10.03 1.82
C GLY A 24 -7.70 -8.96 1.46
N ASP A 25 -7.78 -8.35 0.29
CA ASP A 25 -6.91 -7.23 -0.06
C ASP A 25 -7.26 -5.99 0.81
N ARG A 26 -6.27 -5.53 1.58
CA ARG A 26 -6.49 -4.47 2.59
C ARG A 26 -6.73 -3.10 1.95
N LEU A 27 -6.15 -2.83 0.79
CA LEU A 27 -6.35 -1.56 0.09
C LEU A 27 -7.79 -1.44 -0.41
N THR A 28 -8.28 -2.44 -1.10
CA THR A 28 -9.61 -2.42 -1.72
C THR A 28 -10.74 -2.40 -0.69
N ARG A 29 -10.55 -3.01 0.49
CA ARG A 29 -11.47 -2.88 1.64
C ARG A 29 -11.73 -1.43 2.08
N LEU A 30 -10.79 -0.51 1.90
CA LEU A 30 -11.00 0.92 2.22
C LEU A 30 -12.06 1.57 1.33
N THR A 31 -12.31 1.00 0.15
CA THR A 31 -13.22 1.56 -0.85
C THR A 31 -14.52 0.77 -1.01
N ALA A 32 -14.58 -0.45 -0.47
CA ALA A 32 -15.70 -1.37 -0.64
C ALA A 32 -16.52 -1.56 0.65
N PRO A 33 -17.86 -1.68 0.57
CA PRO A 33 -18.67 -2.11 1.71
C PRO A 33 -18.44 -3.60 2.04
N PRO A 34 -18.63 -4.01 3.32
CA PRO A 34 -18.96 -3.17 4.48
C PRO A 34 -17.73 -2.48 5.11
N TRP A 35 -16.51 -2.89 4.77
CA TRP A 35 -15.28 -2.45 5.44
C TRP A 35 -15.05 -0.94 5.41
N ARG A 36 -15.52 -0.25 4.37
CA ARG A 36 -15.46 1.22 4.30
C ARG A 36 -16.20 1.94 5.45
N ALA A 37 -17.13 1.28 6.14
CA ALA A 37 -17.88 1.86 7.25
C ALA A 37 -17.02 1.99 8.53
N ASP A 38 -16.01 1.12 8.69
CA ASP A 38 -15.00 1.21 9.75
C ASP A 38 -13.60 1.05 9.14
N PRO A 39 -13.07 2.12 8.50
CA PRO A 39 -11.78 2.06 7.82
C PRO A 39 -10.60 1.98 8.80
N TYR A 40 -10.80 2.36 10.07
CA TYR A 40 -9.73 2.43 11.07
C TYR A 40 -9.18 1.06 11.44
N ARG A 41 -10.02 0.01 11.45
CA ARG A 41 -9.54 -1.37 11.56
C ARG A 41 -8.57 -1.73 10.44
N THR A 42 -8.91 -1.34 9.21
CA THR A 42 -8.05 -1.60 8.04
C THR A 42 -6.75 -0.81 8.13
N TYR A 43 -6.77 0.44 8.63
CA TYR A 43 -5.56 1.21 8.90
C TYR A 43 -4.69 0.58 10.00
N ALA A 44 -5.29 0.06 11.06
CA ALA A 44 -4.57 -0.63 12.13
C ALA A 44 -3.85 -1.88 11.59
N ASP A 45 -4.54 -2.70 10.79
CA ASP A 45 -3.97 -3.87 10.12
C ASP A 45 -2.85 -3.53 9.13
N LEU A 46 -2.94 -2.38 8.47
CA LEU A 46 -1.90 -1.89 7.57
C LEU A 46 -0.68 -1.34 8.32
N ARG A 47 -0.86 -0.78 9.52
CA ARG A 47 0.22 -0.24 10.36
C ARG A 47 0.93 -1.30 11.18
N SER A 48 0.23 -2.37 11.57
CA SER A 48 0.83 -3.51 12.28
C SER A 48 1.71 -4.39 11.38
N GLY A 49 1.55 -4.26 10.07
CA GLY A 49 2.33 -4.97 9.05
C GLY A 49 3.62 -4.24 8.62
N PRO A 50 4.20 -4.66 7.47
CA PRO A 50 5.36 -3.99 6.90
C PRO A 50 5.03 -2.53 6.50
N ALA A 51 6.01 -1.65 6.58
CA ALA A 51 5.88 -0.22 6.25
C ALA A 51 5.34 0.04 4.83
N VAL A 52 5.62 -0.88 3.90
CA VAL A 52 5.07 -0.90 2.55
C VAL A 52 4.36 -2.22 2.32
N TYR A 53 3.06 -2.14 2.04
CA TYR A 53 2.21 -3.29 1.70
C TYR A 53 1.94 -3.31 0.20
N ARG A 54 2.09 -4.48 -0.45
CA ARG A 54 1.72 -4.66 -1.86
C ARG A 54 0.30 -5.19 -1.98
N SER A 55 -0.58 -4.40 -2.56
CA SER A 55 -1.96 -4.80 -2.88
C SER A 55 -2.01 -5.76 -4.07
N ARG A 56 -3.00 -6.65 -4.05
CA ARG A 56 -3.36 -7.50 -5.20
C ARG A 56 -3.84 -6.71 -6.42
N ALA A 57 -4.26 -5.45 -6.23
CA ALA A 57 -4.53 -4.51 -7.32
C ALA A 57 -3.25 -3.93 -7.96
N GLY A 58 -2.06 -4.36 -7.54
CA GLY A 58 -0.78 -3.89 -8.08
C GLY A 58 -0.28 -2.57 -7.50
N MET A 59 -0.93 -2.05 -6.46
CA MET A 59 -0.55 -0.79 -5.79
C MET A 59 0.35 -1.04 -4.58
N ALA A 60 1.26 -0.10 -4.30
CA ALA A 60 2.01 -0.07 -3.05
C ALA A 60 1.32 0.89 -2.06
N VAL A 61 1.07 0.42 -0.83
CA VAL A 61 0.44 1.18 0.24
C VAL A 61 1.48 1.49 1.30
N VAL A 62 1.64 2.77 1.62
CA VAL A 62 2.50 3.26 2.70
C VAL A 62 1.61 3.65 3.87
N SER A 63 1.78 2.99 5.01
CA SER A 63 0.91 3.14 6.19
C SER A 63 1.59 3.86 7.36
N THR A 64 2.90 4.05 7.30
CA THR A 64 3.72 4.68 8.34
C THR A 64 3.97 6.13 8.03
N HIS A 65 3.75 7.01 9.01
CA HIS A 65 4.03 8.44 8.92
C HIS A 65 5.53 8.77 9.07
N GLU A 66 6.34 7.85 9.57
CA GLU A 66 7.73 8.11 9.96
C GLU A 66 8.51 8.86 8.86
N PRO A 67 9.06 10.07 9.11
CA PRO A 67 10.21 10.49 8.36
C PRO A 67 11.30 9.55 8.83
N ARG A 68 11.56 8.48 8.08
CA ARG A 68 12.63 7.55 8.43
C ARG A 68 13.97 8.24 8.20
N TRP A 69 14.30 9.24 9.01
CA TRP A 69 15.67 9.62 9.25
C TRP A 69 16.29 8.37 9.88
N ARG A 70 16.97 7.59 9.04
CA ARG A 70 17.92 6.60 9.52
C ARG A 70 19.19 7.39 9.84
N PRO A 71 19.52 7.68 11.11
CA PRO A 71 20.94 7.77 11.40
C PRO A 71 21.50 6.41 11.03
N THR A 72 22.53 6.39 10.19
CA THR A 72 23.38 5.22 9.99
C THR A 72 22.71 3.99 9.34
N THR A 73 22.40 4.09 8.03
CA THR A 73 22.81 2.99 7.15
C THR A 73 24.33 3.09 7.02
N VAL A 74 25.06 2.54 7.99
CA VAL A 74 26.46 2.15 7.75
C VAL A 74 26.39 1.15 6.62
N ILE A 75 26.74 1.59 5.41
CA ILE A 75 26.91 0.69 4.27
C ILE A 75 27.92 -0.35 4.73
N ARG A 76 27.46 -1.58 4.87
CA ARG A 76 28.19 -2.78 5.33
C ARG A 76 29.38 -3.17 4.43
N GLY A 77 29.83 -2.27 3.55
CA GLY A 77 30.98 -2.39 2.66
C GLY A 77 32.08 -1.34 2.89
N LEU A 78 31.93 -0.41 3.85
CA LEU A 78 32.92 0.65 4.11
C LEU A 78 34.12 0.23 4.97
N ARG A 79 34.26 -1.06 5.34
CA ARG A 79 35.41 -1.54 6.14
C ARG A 79 36.77 -1.50 5.42
N ASN A 80 36.80 -1.27 4.11
CA ASN A 80 38.05 -1.28 3.31
C ASN A 80 38.47 0.07 2.74
N LEU A 81 37.79 1.17 3.06
CA LEU A 81 38.33 2.49 2.74
C LEU A 81 39.39 2.84 3.79
N ARG A 82 40.62 2.37 3.55
CA ARG A 82 41.82 2.96 4.12
C ARG A 82 41.74 4.46 3.86
N LEU A 83 41.58 5.24 4.91
CA LEU A 83 41.90 6.66 4.90
C LEU A 83 43.41 6.76 4.62
N GLN A 84 43.79 6.85 3.35
CA GLN A 84 45.05 7.48 2.97
C GLN A 84 44.81 8.98 3.06
N THR A 85 45.34 9.57 4.12
CA THR A 85 45.62 11.00 4.16
C THR A 85 47.09 11.15 4.50
N LEU A 86 47.73 11.97 3.67
CA LEU A 86 49.14 12.37 3.63
C LEU A 86 49.61 13.01 4.94
#